data_AF-A0AAV2YZQ1-F1
#
_entry.id   AF-A0AAV2YZQ1-F1
#
_cell.length_a   1.000
_cell.length_b   1.000
_cell.length_c   1.000
_cell.angle_alpha   90.00
_cell.angle_beta   90.00
_cell.angle_gamma   90.00
#
_symmetry.space_group_name_H-M   'P 1'
#
loop_
_entity.id
_entity.type
_entity.pdbx_description
1 polymer ?
#
loop_
_entity_poly.entity_id
_entity_poly.type
_entity_poly.pdbx_seq_one_letter_code
_entity_poly.pdbx_strand_id
1 'polypeptide(L)'
;MEQVLWEDGDMTYPLTVQDQLWREAIGPFNSIDMFWMQFPDSLFDLLLDIRKAITSALIHNTTLQDEFNKVTSAILPTVTPTVWTSAGWEFIGGNPLCSRGVPVTYQVQQFTFDDVCSSPIMEGMIISPISMVFAYLA
;
A
#
# COMPACT_ATOMS: atom_id res chain seq x y z
N MET A 1 -8.28 -5.84 -26.61
CA MET A 1 -7.42 -6.43 -25.56
C MET A 1 -8.13 -6.51 -24.22
N GLU A 2 -8.96 -5.51 -23.83
CA GLU A 2 -9.96 -5.68 -22.75
C GLU A 2 -10.85 -6.92 -22.97
N GLN A 3 -11.11 -7.24 -24.25
CA GLN A 3 -11.81 -8.44 -24.74
C GLN A 3 -11.30 -9.77 -24.15
N VAL A 4 -10.01 -9.88 -23.80
CA VAL A 4 -9.46 -11.11 -23.20
C VAL A 4 -9.99 -11.32 -21.78
N LEU A 5 -10.18 -10.25 -21.00
CA LEU A 5 -10.77 -10.33 -19.66
C LEU A 5 -12.24 -10.75 -19.70
N TRP A 6 -12.93 -10.50 -20.81
CA TRP A 6 -14.27 -11.01 -21.07
C TRP A 6 -14.26 -12.50 -21.42
N GLU A 7 -13.25 -12.96 -22.16
CA GLU A 7 -13.10 -14.36 -22.57
C GLU A 7 -12.69 -15.26 -21.39
N ASP A 8 -11.83 -14.77 -20.50
CA ASP A 8 -11.37 -15.49 -19.30
C ASP A 8 -12.40 -15.47 -18.15
N GLY A 9 -13.48 -14.68 -18.30
CA GLY A 9 -14.57 -14.59 -17.31
C GLY A 9 -14.25 -13.75 -16.08
N ASP A 10 -13.11 -13.05 -16.10
CA ASP A 10 -12.69 -12.11 -15.06
C ASP A 10 -13.56 -10.84 -15.07
N MET A 11 -14.01 -10.38 -16.23
CA MET A 11 -15.06 -9.36 -16.36
C MET A 11 -16.40 -9.99 -16.75
N THR A 12 -17.46 -9.52 -16.09
CA THR A 12 -18.84 -9.99 -16.32
C THR A 12 -19.74 -8.89 -16.83
N TYR A 13 -20.82 -9.24 -17.53
CA TYR A 13 -21.88 -8.31 -17.91
C TYR A 13 -23.16 -8.68 -17.15
N PRO A 14 -23.79 -7.74 -16.41
CA PRO A 14 -23.35 -6.35 -16.22
C PRO A 14 -22.04 -6.24 -15.44
N LEU A 15 -21.28 -5.17 -15.70
CA LEU A 15 -20.03 -4.85 -14.99
C LEU A 15 -20.33 -4.65 -13.51
N THR A 16 -19.39 -5.04 -12.65
CA THR A 16 -19.49 -4.75 -11.21
C THR A 16 -19.34 -3.25 -10.96
N VAL A 17 -19.78 -2.78 -9.78
CA VAL A 17 -19.63 -1.36 -9.42
C VAL A 17 -18.15 -0.95 -9.44
N GLN A 18 -17.26 -1.83 -9.00
CA GLN A 18 -15.81 -1.60 -9.02
C GLN A 18 -15.28 -1.44 -10.45
N ASP A 19 -15.65 -2.34 -11.36
CA ASP A 19 -15.20 -2.27 -12.76
C ASP A 19 -15.74 -1.01 -13.45
N GLN A 20 -16.98 -0.63 -13.17
CA GLN A 20 -17.58 0.61 -13.69
C GLN A 20 -16.81 1.84 -13.22
N LEU A 21 -16.59 1.97 -11.90
CA LEU A 21 -15.86 3.09 -11.32
C LEU A 21 -14.43 3.20 -11.85
N TRP A 22 -13.72 2.07 -11.99
CA TRP A 22 -12.38 2.05 -12.57
C TRP A 22 -12.36 2.57 -14.01
N ARG A 23 -13.29 2.06 -14.84
CA ARG A 23 -13.39 2.47 -16.25
C ARG A 23 -13.77 3.94 -16.42
N GLU A 24 -14.63 4.46 -15.56
CA GLU A 24 -15.06 5.87 -15.58
C GLU A 24 -13.98 6.83 -15.07
N ALA A 25 -13.23 6.44 -14.02
CA ALA A 25 -12.25 7.31 -13.39
C ALA A 25 -10.86 7.27 -14.05
N ILE A 26 -10.46 6.12 -14.59
CA ILE A 26 -9.10 5.90 -15.11
C ILE A 26 -9.12 5.52 -16.58
N GLY A 27 -9.93 4.52 -16.95
CA GLY A 27 -10.06 4.06 -18.33
C GLY A 27 -10.24 2.54 -18.43
N PRO A 28 -10.41 2.01 -19.66
CA PRO A 28 -10.61 0.59 -19.87
C PRO A 28 -9.39 -0.24 -19.44
N PHE A 29 -9.63 -1.48 -19.01
CA PHE A 29 -8.54 -2.38 -18.66
C PHE A 29 -7.70 -2.70 -19.91
N ASN A 30 -6.41 -2.99 -19.70
CA ASN A 30 -5.41 -3.21 -20.77
C ASN A 30 -5.14 -1.99 -21.68
N SER A 31 -5.54 -0.77 -21.27
CA SER A 31 -5.10 0.48 -21.89
C SER A 31 -4.43 1.43 -20.89
N ILE A 32 -3.91 0.88 -19.79
CA ILE A 32 -3.30 1.62 -18.68
C ILE A 32 -1.83 1.20 -18.60
N ASP A 33 -0.94 2.17 -18.77
CA ASP A 33 0.50 1.97 -18.64
C ASP A 33 0.96 2.42 -17.25
N MET A 34 1.83 1.64 -16.61
CA MET A 34 2.50 2.01 -15.37
C MET A 34 3.92 2.48 -15.66
N PHE A 35 4.28 3.65 -15.15
CA PHE A 35 5.64 4.16 -15.22
C PHE A 35 6.32 4.02 -13.86
N TRP A 36 7.53 3.46 -13.85
CA TRP A 36 8.36 3.47 -12.64
C TRP A 36 8.81 4.90 -12.36
N MET A 37 8.40 5.45 -11.22
CA MET A 37 8.86 6.76 -10.76
C MET A 37 10.07 6.57 -9.84
N GLN A 38 11.21 7.12 -10.23
CA GLN A 38 12.40 7.12 -9.38
C GLN A 38 12.17 8.05 -8.17
N PHE A 39 12.62 7.61 -7.00
CA PHE A 39 12.66 8.45 -5.81
C PHE A 39 13.62 9.64 -6.03
N PRO A 40 13.38 10.82 -5.44
CA PRO A 40 14.35 11.91 -5.47
C PRO A 40 15.70 11.45 -4.91
N ASP A 41 16.80 11.75 -5.59
CA ASP A 41 18.14 11.32 -5.17
C ASP A 41 18.47 11.76 -3.74
N SER A 42 18.03 12.96 -3.34
CA SER A 42 18.18 13.47 -1.98
C SER A 42 17.51 12.60 -0.91
N LEU A 43 16.36 11.99 -1.22
CA LEU A 43 15.67 11.09 -0.31
C LEU A 43 16.40 9.75 -0.21
N PHE A 44 16.92 9.26 -1.34
CA PHE A 44 17.69 8.02 -1.37
C PHE A 44 18.99 8.16 -0.58
N ASP A 45 19.72 9.26 -0.76
CA ASP A 45 20.95 9.58 -0.02
C ASP A 45 20.68 9.69 1.49
N LEU A 46 19.62 10.41 1.89
CA LEU A 46 19.22 10.52 3.29
C LEU A 46 18.94 9.15 3.92
N LEU A 47 18.20 8.28 3.22
CA LEU A 47 17.89 6.94 3.70
C LEU A 47 19.17 6.08 3.84
N LEU A 48 20.08 6.17 2.87
CA LEU A 48 21.37 5.48 2.95
C LEU A 48 22.21 5.96 4.14
N ASP A 49 22.26 7.26 4.37
CA ASP A 49 23.06 7.82 5.45
C ASP A 49 22.48 7.48 6.83
N ILE A 50 21.16 7.51 6.98
CA ILE A 50 20.50 7.04 8.21
C ILE A 50 20.77 5.55 8.45
N ARG A 51 20.67 4.71 7.42
CA ARG A 51 20.98 3.27 7.55
C ARG A 51 22.44 3.06 7.97
N LYS A 52 23.40 3.74 7.32
CA LYS A 52 24.82 3.66 7.69
C LYS A 52 25.06 4.09 9.13
N ALA A 53 24.46 5.21 9.56
CA ALA A 53 24.61 5.74 10.91
C ALA A 53 24.07 4.76 11.96
N ILE A 54 22.87 4.21 11.75
CA ILE A 54 22.25 3.22 12.63
C ILE A 54 23.13 1.96 12.69
N THR A 55 23.48 1.37 11.53
CA THR A 55 24.31 0.16 11.50
C THR A 55 25.66 0.37 12.18
N SER A 56 26.31 1.51 11.94
CA SER A 56 27.57 1.85 12.61
C SER A 56 27.40 1.94 14.12
N ALA A 57 26.34 2.58 14.61
CA ALA A 57 26.06 2.69 16.05
C ALA A 57 25.80 1.31 16.69
N LEU A 58 25.04 0.45 16.02
CA LEU A 58 24.73 -0.90 16.50
C LEU A 58 25.95 -1.82 16.55
N ILE A 59 26.90 -1.67 15.61
CA ILE A 59 28.13 -2.47 15.59
C ILE A 59 29.08 -2.09 16.74
N HIS A 60 29.14 -0.81 17.10
CA HIS A 60 30.11 -0.31 18.10
C HIS A 60 29.55 -0.22 19.53
N ASN A 61 28.26 -0.51 19.74
CA ASN A 61 27.62 -0.42 21.05
C ASN A 61 26.66 -1.61 21.26
N THR A 62 27.12 -2.62 22.00
CA THR A 62 26.35 -3.83 22.30
C THR A 62 25.10 -3.54 23.13
N THR A 63 25.15 -2.60 24.07
CA THR A 63 23.97 -2.21 24.85
C THR A 63 22.90 -1.58 23.96
N LEU A 64 23.30 -0.69 23.03
CA LEU A 64 22.36 -0.12 22.07
C LEU A 64 21.79 -1.20 21.14
N GLN A 65 22.62 -2.15 20.71
CA GLN A 65 22.17 -3.28 19.91
C GLN A 65 21.11 -4.12 20.64
N ASP A 66 21.34 -4.43 21.90
CA ASP A 66 20.40 -5.20 22.72
C ASP A 66 19.06 -4.46 22.89
N GLU A 67 19.09 -3.14 23.14
CA GLU A 67 17.86 -2.34 23.22
C GLU A 67 17.16 -2.21 21.86
N PHE A 68 17.91 -2.00 20.78
CA PHE A 68 17.34 -1.90 19.43
C PHE A 68 16.66 -3.20 19.00
N ASN A 69 17.24 -4.36 19.35
CA ASN A 69 16.65 -5.67 19.05
C ASN A 69 15.33 -5.93 19.81
N LYS A 70 15.04 -5.18 20.89
CA LYS A 70 13.75 -5.26 21.58
C LYS A 70 12.65 -4.47 20.86
N VAL A 71 13.00 -3.56 19.95
CA VAL A 71 12.02 -2.78 19.17
C VAL A 71 11.45 -3.69 18.09
N THR A 72 10.15 -3.97 18.16
CA THR A 72 9.46 -4.78 17.16
C THR A 72 8.80 -3.90 16.11
N SER A 73 8.71 -4.41 14.88
CA SER A 73 7.86 -3.78 13.87
C SER A 73 6.41 -3.76 14.33
N ALA A 74 5.68 -2.70 13.95
CA ALA A 74 4.26 -2.57 14.20
C ALA A 74 3.52 -2.25 12.89
N ILE A 75 2.24 -2.58 12.83
CA ILE A 75 1.35 -2.10 11.78
C ILE A 75 0.55 -0.95 12.37
N LEU A 76 0.72 0.26 11.84
CA LEU A 76 -0.13 1.39 12.21
C LEU A 76 -1.23 1.56 11.17
N PRO A 77 -2.51 1.68 11.59
CA PRO A 77 -3.57 2.07 10.66
C PRO A 77 -3.25 3.45 10.09
N THR A 78 -3.46 3.64 8.78
CA THR A 78 -3.21 4.95 8.17
C THR A 78 -4.35 5.91 8.49
N VAL A 79 -4.11 7.20 8.26
CA VAL A 79 -5.09 8.24 8.54
C VAL A 79 -6.18 8.21 7.47
N THR A 80 -7.36 7.71 7.81
CA THR A 80 -8.55 7.80 6.96
C THR A 80 -9.14 9.20 7.02
N PRO A 81 -9.38 9.87 5.87
CA PRO A 81 -10.09 11.15 5.84
C PRO A 81 -11.43 11.08 6.57
N THR A 82 -11.70 12.03 7.47
CA THR A 82 -12.92 12.05 8.30
C THR A 82 -14.21 12.11 7.49
N VAL A 83 -14.15 12.67 6.28
CA VAL A 83 -15.29 12.69 5.36
C VAL A 83 -15.68 11.28 4.89
N TRP A 84 -14.73 10.35 4.76
CA TRP A 84 -15.03 8.98 4.35
C TRP A 84 -15.68 8.17 5.48
N THR A 85 -15.28 8.41 6.73
CA THR A 85 -15.84 7.70 7.89
C THR A 85 -17.22 8.23 8.28
N SER A 86 -17.44 9.54 8.18
CA SER A 86 -18.73 10.17 8.54
C SER A 86 -19.84 9.95 7.52
N ALA A 87 -19.48 9.70 6.25
CA ALA A 87 -20.44 9.50 5.17
C ALA A 87 -20.94 8.05 5.02
N GLY A 88 -20.44 7.11 5.83
CA GLY A 88 -20.86 5.71 5.79
C GLY A 88 -20.51 5.00 4.48
N TRP A 89 -19.35 5.32 3.90
CA TRP A 89 -18.91 4.74 2.63
C TRP A 89 -18.56 3.26 2.79
N GLU A 90 -18.89 2.48 1.76
CA GLU A 90 -18.37 1.13 1.58
C GLU A 90 -17.11 1.20 0.71
N PHE A 91 -16.10 0.42 1.11
CA PHE A 91 -14.85 0.30 0.41
C PHE A 91 -14.80 -1.07 -0.27
N ILE A 92 -14.43 -1.05 -1.55
CA ILE A 92 -14.22 -2.24 -2.37
C ILE A 92 -12.89 -2.00 -3.08
N GLY A 93 -11.98 -2.97 -3.07
CA GLY A 93 -10.70 -2.83 -3.76
C GLY A 93 -9.54 -3.54 -3.05
N GLY A 94 -8.39 -2.85 -3.01
CA GLY A 94 -7.07 -3.48 -2.94
C GLY A 94 -6.50 -3.47 -4.35
N ASN A 95 -6.64 -4.57 -5.05
CA ASN A 95 -6.25 -4.71 -6.44
C ASN A 95 -7.40 -4.37 -7.41
N PRO A 96 -7.25 -3.40 -8.32
CA PRO A 96 -8.28 -3.03 -9.29
C PRO A 96 -8.57 -4.09 -10.35
N LEU A 97 -7.69 -5.08 -10.51
CA LEU A 97 -7.92 -6.24 -11.39
C LEU A 97 -8.88 -7.26 -10.77
N CYS A 98 -9.20 -7.13 -9.48
CA CYS A 98 -10.14 -8.02 -8.80
C CYS A 98 -11.56 -7.48 -8.92
N SER A 99 -12.30 -7.94 -9.92
CA SER A 99 -13.64 -7.44 -10.26
C SER A 99 -14.72 -7.75 -9.23
N ARG A 100 -14.47 -8.65 -8.28
CA ARG A 100 -15.45 -9.18 -7.31
C ARG A 100 -15.05 -8.93 -5.86
N GLY A 101 -14.62 -7.71 -5.55
CA GLY A 101 -14.34 -7.31 -4.18
C GLY A 101 -15.59 -7.37 -3.29
N VAL A 102 -15.41 -7.79 -2.03
CA VAL A 102 -16.48 -7.76 -1.01
C VAL A 102 -16.48 -6.38 -0.36
N PRO A 103 -17.63 -5.66 -0.33
CA PRO A 103 -17.72 -4.36 0.35
C PRO A 103 -17.43 -4.46 1.85
N VAL A 104 -16.64 -3.51 2.36
CA VAL A 104 -16.32 -3.38 3.79
C VAL A 104 -16.48 -1.94 4.27
N THR A 105 -16.61 -1.74 5.58
CA THR A 105 -16.84 -0.42 6.21
C THR A 105 -15.56 0.27 6.71
N TYR A 106 -14.40 -0.29 6.38
CA TYR A 106 -13.09 0.27 6.71
C TYR A 106 -12.29 0.48 5.44
N GLN A 107 -11.37 1.43 5.45
CA GLN A 107 -10.48 1.68 4.33
C GLN A 107 -9.64 0.42 4.06
N VAL A 108 -9.79 -0.15 2.86
CA VAL A 108 -8.98 -1.28 2.39
C VAL A 108 -7.61 -0.82 1.96
N GLN A 109 -6.66 -1.75 1.95
CA GLN A 109 -5.31 -1.50 1.49
C GLN A 109 -5.29 -0.83 0.09
N GLN A 110 -4.40 0.14 -0.12
CA GLN A 110 -4.20 0.77 -1.44
C GLN A 110 -3.68 -0.25 -2.46
N PHE A 111 -3.86 0.06 -3.75
CA PHE A 111 -3.37 -0.78 -4.82
C PHE A 111 -1.86 -1.02 -4.68
N THR A 112 -1.46 -2.29 -4.65
CA THR A 112 -0.05 -2.70 -4.69
C THR A 112 0.19 -3.62 -5.89
N PHE A 113 1.44 -3.78 -6.27
CA PHE A 113 1.81 -4.65 -7.40
C PHE A 113 1.74 -6.14 -7.04
N ASP A 114 1.74 -6.47 -5.75
CA ASP A 114 1.79 -7.83 -5.19
C ASP A 114 0.46 -8.30 -4.59
N ASP A 115 -0.60 -7.50 -4.72
CA ASP A 115 -1.91 -7.85 -4.18
C ASP A 115 -2.64 -8.90 -5.04
N VAL A 116 -3.35 -9.79 -4.37
CA VAL A 116 -4.10 -10.92 -4.96
C VAL A 116 -5.59 -10.75 -4.68
N CYS A 117 -6.46 -11.41 -5.45
CA CYS A 117 -7.90 -11.37 -5.23
C CYS A 117 -8.34 -12.20 -4.01
N SER A 118 -7.88 -11.78 -2.82
CA SER A 118 -8.17 -12.39 -1.52
C SER A 118 -9.08 -11.49 -0.68
N SER A 119 -9.33 -11.90 0.57
CA SER A 119 -10.14 -11.10 1.49
C SER A 119 -9.51 -9.72 1.72
N PRO A 120 -10.32 -8.64 1.74
CA PRO A 120 -9.82 -7.30 1.96
C PRO A 120 -9.11 -7.18 3.31
N ILE A 121 -7.96 -6.50 3.31
CA ILE A 121 -7.17 -6.20 4.50
C ILE A 121 -7.36 -4.72 4.82
N MET A 122 -7.50 -4.40 6.10
CA MET A 122 -7.53 -3.00 6.55
C MET A 122 -6.23 -2.31 6.18
N GLU A 123 -6.32 -1.10 5.64
CA GLU A 123 -5.17 -0.28 5.31
C GLU A 123 -4.28 -0.03 6.54
N GLY A 124 -2.99 -0.27 6.37
CA GLY A 124 -2.01 -0.12 7.43
C GLY A 124 -0.59 -0.02 6.88
N MET A 125 0.22 0.77 7.56
CA MET A 125 1.65 0.93 7.25
C MET A 125 2.48 0.10 8.21
N ILE A 126 3.39 -0.71 7.67
CA ILE A 126 4.41 -1.40 8.45
C ILE A 126 5.49 -0.40 8.86
N ILE A 127 5.67 -0.22 10.16
CA ILE A 127 6.71 0.62 10.73
C ILE A 127 7.79 -0.27 11.32
N SER A 128 8.94 -0.31 10.63
CA SER A 128 10.14 -1.00 11.10
C SER A 128 10.89 -0.15 12.14
N PRO A 129 11.75 -0.74 12.99
CA PRO A 129 12.60 0.02 13.92
C PRO A 129 13.41 1.13 13.24
N ILE A 130 13.95 0.88 12.05
CA ILE A 130 14.68 1.89 11.26
C ILE A 130 13.74 3.02 10.82
N SER A 131 12.51 2.69 10.40
CA SER A 131 11.49 3.68 10.02
C SER A 131 11.10 4.57 11.21
N MET A 132 11.04 4.02 12.43
CA MET A 132 10.78 4.80 13.65
C MET A 132 11.91 5.79 13.93
N VAL A 133 13.16 5.35 13.82
CA VAL A 133 14.33 6.23 14.00
C VAL A 133 14.34 7.33 12.93
N PHE A 134 14.06 6.98 11.67
CA PHE A 134 13.92 7.96 10.58
C PHE A 134 12.84 9.00 10.92
N ALA A 135 11.65 8.57 11.30
CA ALA A 135 10.52 9.46 11.61
C ALA A 135 10.77 10.35 12.84
N TYR A 136 11.65 9.94 13.75
CA TYR A 136 12.04 10.75 14.91
C TYR A 136 13.08 11.83 14.57
N LEU A 137 13.92 11.60 13.54
CA LEU A 137 15.03 12.48 13.18
C LEU A 137 14.69 13.50 12.09
N ALA A 138 13.68 13.22 11.26
CA ALA A 138 13.19 14.09 10.19
C ALA A 138 12.15 15.10 10.71
#